data_AF-A0A7X6ZI93-F1
#
_entry.id   AF-A0A7X6ZI93-F1
#
_cell.length_a   1.000
_cell.length_b   1.000
_cell.length_c   1.000
_cell.angle_alpha   90.00
_cell.angle_beta   90.00
_cell.angle_gamma   90.00
#
_symmetry.space_group_name_H-M   'P 1'
#
loop_
_entity.id
_entity.type
_entity.pdbx_description
1 polymer ?
#
loop_
_entity_poly.entity_id
_entity_poly.type
_entity_poly.pdbx_seq_one_letter_code
_entity_poly.pdbx_strand_id
1 'polypeptide(L)'
;MAGKNRKKHMAGFAFPLPVAGVLTVLVMLLLLYVWLDARVQALGVQIKTLEQQRAEIQQRYDIELWKWETLKSPANIEKTLAEHKLVMVWPAEANIIRLHEPALAGVYVDGQMAQLSRYPGSLAHD
;
A
#
# COMPACT_ATOMS: atom_id res chain seq x y z
N MET A 1 58.84 -41.49 -64.10
CA MET A 1 57.57 -41.73 -63.38
C MET A 1 57.49 -40.76 -62.21
N ALA A 2 56.68 -39.70 -62.35
CA ALA A 2 56.63 -38.60 -61.40
C ALA A 2 55.28 -38.60 -60.67
N GLY A 3 55.27 -39.04 -59.41
CA GLY A 3 54.13 -38.95 -58.51
C GLY A 3 54.41 -37.94 -57.41
N LYS A 4 54.28 -36.63 -57.71
CA LYS A 4 54.46 -35.56 -56.73
C LYS A 4 53.24 -35.53 -55.80
N ASN A 5 53.41 -36.12 -54.62
CA ASN A 5 52.37 -36.22 -53.60
C ASN A 5 52.02 -34.82 -53.08
N ARG A 6 50.86 -34.28 -53.51
CA ARG A 6 50.34 -32.98 -53.11
C ARG A 6 49.94 -33.02 -51.64
N LYS A 7 50.76 -32.42 -50.76
CA LYS A 7 50.39 -32.11 -49.39
C LYS A 7 49.23 -31.11 -49.42
N LYS A 8 48.02 -31.57 -49.08
CA LYS A 8 46.85 -30.72 -48.84
C LYS A 8 47.14 -29.86 -47.63
N HIS A 9 47.48 -28.59 -47.85
CA HIS A 9 47.34 -27.58 -46.82
C HIS A 9 45.84 -27.39 -46.59
N MET A 10 45.30 -28.13 -45.62
CA MET A 10 44.08 -27.70 -44.96
C MET A 10 44.49 -26.48 -44.14
N ALA A 11 44.42 -25.30 -44.75
CA ALA A 11 44.38 -24.05 -44.03
C ALA A 11 43.06 -24.04 -43.27
N GLY A 12 43.03 -24.76 -42.14
CA GLY A 12 42.01 -24.56 -41.13
C GLY A 12 42.01 -23.06 -40.85
N PHE A 13 40.85 -22.44 -41.03
CA PHE A 13 40.62 -21.03 -40.78
C PHE A 13 40.91 -20.78 -39.30
N ALA A 14 42.18 -20.51 -38.98
CA ALA A 14 42.61 -20.08 -37.68
C ALA A 14 42.05 -18.68 -37.51
N PHE A 15 40.82 -18.62 -36.99
CA PHE A 15 40.20 -17.36 -36.63
C PHE A 15 41.19 -16.64 -35.72
N PRO A 16 41.66 -15.44 -36.08
CA PRO A 16 42.67 -14.77 -35.29
C PRO A 16 42.10 -14.58 -33.87
N LEU A 17 42.74 -15.20 -32.88
CA LEU A 17 42.42 -15.10 -31.46
C LEU A 17 42.00 -13.68 -31.00
N PRO A 18 42.64 -12.57 -31.44
CA PRO A 18 42.19 -11.23 -31.03
C PRO A 18 40.78 -10.89 -31.51
N VAL A 19 40.37 -11.32 -32.72
CA VAL A 19 39.03 -11.04 -33.25
C VAL A 19 37.97 -11.82 -32.47
N ALA A 20 38.27 -13.06 -32.07
CA ALA A 20 37.37 -13.83 -31.21
C ALA A 20 37.19 -13.16 -29.84
N GLY A 21 38.26 -12.62 -29.26
CA GLY A 21 38.20 -11.86 -28.01
C GLY A 21 37.29 -10.62 -28.12
N VAL A 22 37.48 -9.81 -29.16
CA VAL A 22 36.66 -8.61 -29.40
C VAL A 22 35.18 -8.98 -29.60
N LEU A 23 34.90 -10.01 -30.39
CA LEU A 23 33.52 -10.48 -30.60
C LEU A 23 32.89 -10.96 -29.29
N THR A 24 33.63 -11.65 -28.44
CA THR A 24 33.12 -12.14 -27.14
C THR A 24 32.77 -10.98 -26.21
N VAL A 25 33.64 -9.97 -26.14
CA VAL A 25 33.38 -8.75 -25.36
C VAL A 25 32.15 -8.00 -25.89
N LEU A 26 32.03 -7.88 -27.22
CA LEU A 26 30.90 -7.23 -27.86
C LEU A 26 29.58 -7.96 -27.56
N VAL A 27 29.58 -9.29 -27.65
CA VAL A 27 28.44 -10.12 -27.28
C VAL A 27 28.08 -9.95 -25.80
N MET A 28 29.06 -9.95 -24.90
CA MET A 28 28.82 -9.69 -23.48
C MET A 28 28.20 -8.31 -23.23
N LEU A 29 28.68 -7.27 -23.90
CA LEU A 29 28.11 -5.92 -23.79
C LEU A 29 26.66 -5.86 -24.28
N LEU A 30 26.35 -6.52 -25.39
CA LEU A 30 24.97 -6.59 -25.90
C LEU A 30 24.04 -7.31 -24.92
N LEU A 31 24.49 -8.45 -24.35
CA LEU A 31 23.75 -9.17 -23.33
C LEU A 31 23.52 -8.33 -22.08
N LEU A 32 24.56 -7.62 -21.61
CA LEU A 32 24.46 -6.73 -20.45
C LEU A 32 23.49 -5.57 -20.72
N TYR A 33 23.53 -5.01 -21.93
CA TYR A 33 22.63 -3.93 -22.34
C TYR A 33 21.18 -4.39 -22.34
N VAL A 34 20.87 -5.54 -22.97
CA VAL A 34 19.51 -6.10 -22.99
C VAL A 34 19.02 -6.45 -21.58
N TRP A 35 19.91 -6.99 -20.73
CA TRP A 35 19.57 -7.28 -19.35
C TRP A 35 19.23 -6.02 -18.55
N LEU A 36 20.01 -4.94 -18.74
CA LEU A 36 19.77 -3.66 -18.09
C LEU A 36 18.47 -3.02 -18.58
N ASP A 37 18.22 -3.04 -19.88
CA ASP A 37 16.99 -2.52 -20.47
C ASP A 37 15.74 -3.25 -19.92
N ALA A 38 15.78 -4.58 -19.87
CA ALA A 38 14.70 -5.37 -19.27
C ALA A 38 14.48 -5.03 -17.78
N ARG A 39 15.55 -4.79 -17.02
CA ARG A 39 15.46 -4.36 -15.61
C ARG A 39 14.83 -2.98 -15.46
N VAL A 40 15.20 -2.03 -16.32
CA VAL A 40 14.63 -0.68 -16.31
C VAL A 40 13.15 -0.73 -16.67
N GLN A 41 12.77 -1.51 -17.68
CA GLN A 41 11.36 -1.70 -18.04
C GLN A 41 10.55 -2.30 -16.88
N ALA A 42 11.07 -3.32 -16.20
CA ALA A 42 10.41 -3.93 -15.04
C ALA A 42 10.21 -2.92 -13.90
N LEU A 43 11.22 -2.09 -13.59
CA LEU A 43 11.13 -1.02 -12.60
C LEU A 43 10.10 0.05 -13.01
N GLY A 44 10.08 0.43 -14.29
CA GLY A 44 9.10 1.38 -14.82
C GLY A 44 7.66 0.89 -14.68
N VAL A 45 7.42 -0.41 -14.90
CA VAL A 45 6.10 -1.02 -14.66
C VAL A 45 5.74 -0.96 -13.19
N GLN A 46 6.65 -1.30 -12.29
CA GLN A 46 6.40 -1.24 -10.84
C GLN A 46 6.07 0.18 -10.38
N ILE A 47 6.83 1.18 -10.83
CA ILE A 47 6.57 2.59 -10.51
C ILE A 47 5.18 2.99 -10.98
N LYS A 48 4.81 2.67 -12.23
CA LYS A 48 3.47 2.97 -12.75
C LYS A 48 2.36 2.30 -11.94
N THR A 49 2.55 1.06 -11.50
CA THR A 49 1.56 0.38 -10.65
C THR A 49 1.39 1.07 -9.30
N LEU A 50 2.49 1.51 -8.68
CA LEU A 50 2.45 2.24 -7.41
C LEU A 50 1.82 3.62 -7.57
N GLU A 51 2.11 4.33 -8.67
CA GLU A 51 1.48 5.61 -8.98
C GLU A 51 -0.03 5.47 -9.17
N GLN A 52 -0.48 4.41 -9.87
CA GLN A 52 -1.90 4.11 -10.04
C GLN A 52 -2.59 3.81 -8.70
N GLN A 53 -1.98 2.99 -7.85
CA GLN A 53 -2.52 2.70 -6.52
C GLN A 53 -2.62 3.95 -5.66
N ARG A 54 -1.60 4.81 -5.70
CA ARG A 54 -1.62 6.09 -4.98
C ARG A 54 -2.75 6.99 -5.49
N ALA A 55 -2.91 7.10 -6.81
CA ALA A 55 -3.98 7.90 -7.41
C ALA A 55 -5.37 7.38 -7.02
N GLU A 56 -5.57 6.06 -7.00
CA GLU A 56 -6.83 5.45 -6.59
C GLU A 56 -7.15 5.72 -5.12
N ILE A 57 -6.18 5.56 -4.23
CA ILE A 57 -6.36 5.84 -2.80
C ILE A 57 -6.67 7.32 -2.58
N GLN A 58 -5.96 8.21 -3.26
CA GLN A 58 -6.20 9.65 -3.17
C GLN A 58 -7.64 10.00 -3.60
N GLN A 59 -8.09 9.43 -4.72
CA GLN A 59 -9.45 9.65 -5.21
C GLN A 59 -10.49 9.16 -4.20
N ARG A 60 -10.28 7.99 -3.58
CA ARG A 60 -11.17 7.45 -2.54
C ARG A 60 -11.20 8.36 -1.31
N TYR A 61 -10.04 8.85 -0.89
CA TYR A 61 -9.92 9.80 0.22
C TYR A 61 -10.68 11.10 -0.07
N ASP A 62 -10.52 11.68 -1.26
CA ASP A 62 -11.19 12.94 -1.63
C ASP A 62 -12.72 12.77 -1.67
N ILE A 63 -13.22 11.63 -2.18
CA ILE A 63 -14.65 11.30 -2.16
C ILE A 63 -15.17 11.17 -0.74
N GLU A 64 -14.40 10.48 0.13
CA GLU A 64 -14.78 10.29 1.52
C GLU A 64 -14.78 11.62 2.25
N LEU A 65 -13.74 12.43 2.10
CA LEU A 65 -13.67 13.78 2.67
C LEU A 65 -14.86 14.64 2.23
N TRP A 66 -15.18 14.66 0.94
CA TRP A 66 -16.35 15.38 0.43
C TRP A 66 -17.68 14.88 1.04
N LYS A 67 -17.84 13.56 1.22
CA LYS A 67 -18.99 12.99 1.92
C LYS A 67 -19.04 13.45 3.38
N TRP A 68 -17.91 13.42 4.09
CA TRP A 68 -17.82 13.87 5.48
C TRP A 68 -18.12 15.35 5.62
N GLU A 69 -17.61 16.19 4.72
CA GLU A 69 -17.92 17.62 4.67
C GLU A 69 -19.40 17.87 4.41
N THR A 70 -19.99 17.12 3.47
CA THR A 70 -21.43 17.21 3.18
C THR A 70 -22.28 16.77 4.37
N LEU A 71 -21.89 15.72 5.08
CA LEU A 71 -22.58 15.23 6.29
C LEU A 71 -22.42 16.19 7.47
N LYS A 72 -21.24 16.78 7.65
CA LYS A 72 -20.97 17.76 8.71
C LYS A 72 -21.51 19.15 8.41
N SER A 73 -21.95 19.40 7.17
CA SER A 73 -22.49 20.71 6.83
C SER A 73 -23.74 21.00 7.68
N PRO A 74 -23.82 22.18 8.32
CA PRO A 74 -24.90 22.50 9.26
C PRO A 74 -26.27 22.42 8.59
N ALA A 75 -26.35 22.81 7.31
CA ALA A 75 -27.59 22.71 6.52
C ALA A 75 -28.10 21.26 6.37
N ASN A 76 -27.19 20.29 6.19
CA ASN A 76 -27.59 18.89 6.03
C ASN A 76 -27.93 18.24 7.37
N ILE A 77 -27.24 18.65 8.43
CA ILE A 77 -27.59 18.26 9.82
C ILE A 77 -28.99 18.77 10.16
N GLU A 78 -29.27 20.05 9.94
CA GLU A 78 -30.59 20.65 10.18
C GLU A 78 -31.70 19.97 9.39
N LYS A 79 -31.45 19.69 8.10
CA LYS A 79 -32.38 18.95 7.25
C LYS A 79 -32.67 17.56 7.80
N THR A 80 -31.64 16.82 8.19
CA THR A 80 -31.78 15.46 8.74
C THR A 80 -32.50 15.48 10.09
N LEU A 81 -32.23 16.48 10.93
CA LEU A 81 -32.90 16.70 12.21
C LEU A 81 -34.40 16.96 12.02
N ALA A 82 -34.73 17.81 11.03
CA ALA A 82 -36.10 18.13 10.67
C ALA A 82 -36.87 16.91 10.14
N GLU A 83 -36.23 16.09 9.28
CA GLU A 83 -36.81 14.84 8.76
C GLU A 83 -37.13 13.84 9.88
N HIS A 84 -36.25 13.72 10.88
CA HIS A 84 -36.43 12.79 12.01
C HIS A 84 -37.21 13.41 13.19
N LYS A 85 -37.72 14.63 13.06
CA LYS A 85 -38.43 15.38 14.11
C LYS A 85 -37.63 15.47 15.42
N LEU A 86 -36.30 15.50 15.31
CA LEU A 86 -35.41 15.67 16.45
C LEU A 86 -35.20 17.15 16.66
N VAL A 87 -35.49 17.63 17.86
CA VAL A 87 -35.22 19.02 18.26
C VAL A 87 -33.99 19.01 19.14
N MET A 88 -32.83 19.40 18.60
CA MET A 88 -31.64 19.67 19.42
C MET A 88 -31.79 21.06 20.05
N VAL A 89 -32.29 21.09 21.28
CA VAL A 89 -32.20 22.29 22.12
C VAL A 89 -31.00 22.13 23.05
N TRP A 90 -30.24 23.20 23.24
CA TRP A 90 -29.21 23.19 24.27
C TRP A 90 -29.85 22.90 25.64
N PRO A 91 -29.35 21.91 26.41
CA PRO A 91 -29.94 21.60 27.69
C PRO A 91 -29.82 22.80 28.63
N ALA A 92 -30.89 23.09 29.37
CA ALA A 92 -30.86 24.10 30.42
C ALA A 92 -29.80 23.72 31.48
N GLU A 93 -29.16 24.71 32.09
CA GLU A 93 -28.07 24.49 33.06
C GLU A 93 -28.45 23.53 34.20
N ALA A 94 -29.74 23.50 34.57
CA ALA A 94 -30.30 22.61 35.58
C ALA A 94 -30.22 21.10 35.21
N ASN A 95 -30.14 20.76 33.92
CA ASN A 95 -30.09 19.37 33.43
C ASN A 95 -28.66 18.90 33.12
N ILE A 96 -27.65 19.71 33.44
CA ILE A 96 -26.24 19.37 33.19
C ILE A 96 -25.66 18.72 34.46
N ILE A 97 -25.52 17.39 34.45
CA ILE A 97 -24.81 16.67 35.51
C ILE A 97 -23.31 16.77 35.23
N ARG A 98 -22.60 17.61 35.98
CA ARG A 98 -21.13 17.72 35.90
C ARG A 98 -20.50 16.62 36.74
N LEU A 99 -20.11 15.52 36.08
CA LEU A 99 -19.30 14.49 36.71
C LEU A 99 -17.94 15.12 37.07
N HIS A 100 -17.64 15.21 38.37
CA HIS A 100 -16.30 15.50 38.80
C HIS A 100 -15.50 14.22 38.62
N GLU A 101 -14.50 14.27 37.74
CA GLU A 101 -13.48 13.23 37.67
C GLU A 101 -12.88 13.12 39.08
N PRO A 102 -12.98 11.96 39.76
CA PRO A 102 -12.28 11.80 41.03
C PRO A 102 -10.81 11.99 40.68
N ALA A 103 -10.26 13.09 41.19
CA ALA A 103 -8.84 13.39 41.10
C ALA A 103 -8.08 12.09 41.35
N LEU A 104 -7.08 11.82 40.50
CA LEU A 104 -6.09 10.77 40.61
C LEU A 104 -5.43 10.79 42.00
N ALA A 105 -6.16 10.36 43.02
CA ALA A 105 -5.71 10.15 44.38
C ALA A 105 -5.39 8.66 44.49
N GLY A 106 -4.31 8.28 43.79
CA GLY A 106 -3.35 7.28 44.26
C GLY A 106 -3.87 6.00 44.90
N VAL A 107 -4.90 5.35 44.36
CA VAL A 107 -5.26 3.99 44.76
C VAL A 107 -5.27 3.11 43.52
N TYR A 108 -4.15 2.40 43.32
CA TYR A 108 -4.13 1.18 42.53
C TYR A 108 -5.16 0.22 43.14
N VAL A 109 -6.33 0.10 42.51
CA VAL A 109 -7.28 -0.97 42.83
C VAL A 109 -6.86 -2.20 42.03
N ASP A 110 -5.82 -2.84 42.57
CA ASP A 110 -5.45 -4.20 42.22
C ASP A 110 -6.66 -5.10 42.51
N GLY A 111 -7.33 -5.60 41.47
CA GLY A 111 -8.31 -6.68 41.60
C GLY A 111 -9.73 -6.48 41.04
N GLN A 112 -10.15 -5.30 40.56
CA GLN A 112 -11.54 -5.14 40.06
C GLN A 112 -11.74 -5.32 38.54
N MET A 113 -10.68 -5.46 37.75
CA MET A 113 -10.81 -5.73 36.30
C MET A 113 -11.15 -7.19 35.95
N ALA A 114 -11.24 -8.10 36.93
CA ALA A 114 -11.56 -9.50 36.67
C ALA A 114 -13.06 -9.84 36.65
N GLN A 115 -13.96 -8.90 36.99
CA GLN A 115 -15.39 -9.20 37.15
C GLN A 115 -16.34 -8.64 36.10
N LEU A 116 -15.92 -7.69 35.26
CA LEU A 116 -16.79 -7.16 34.19
C LEU A 116 -16.74 -7.96 32.87
N SER A 117 -15.84 -8.93 32.75
CA SER A 117 -15.80 -9.87 31.61
C SER A 117 -16.56 -11.19 31.85
N ARG A 118 -17.24 -11.34 33.01
CA ARG A 118 -17.98 -12.53 33.42
C ARG A 118 -19.45 -12.25 33.74
N TYR A 119 -20.13 -11.46 32.92
CA TYR A 119 -21.59 -11.45 32.88
C TYR A 119 -22.09 -12.09 31.58
N PRO A 120 -22.45 -13.39 31.59
CA PRO A 120 -23.27 -13.99 30.55
C PRO A 120 -24.71 -13.54 30.77
N GLY A 121 -25.30 -12.84 29.81
CA GLY A 121 -26.72 -12.50 29.81
C GLY A 121 -27.58 -13.75 29.61
N SER A 122 -27.90 -14.45 30.70
CA SER A 122 -29.27 -14.92 30.94
C SER A 122 -29.97 -13.77 31.69
N LEU A 123 -31.21 -13.39 31.39
CA LEU A 123 -32.38 -14.24 31.26
C LEU A 123 -33.37 -13.60 30.27
N ALA A 124 -33.85 -14.43 29.36
CA ALA A 124 -35.21 -14.36 28.84
C ALA A 124 -36.19 -14.74 29.97
N HIS A 125 -37.24 -13.95 30.14
CA HIS A 125 -38.54 -14.19 30.79
C HIS A 125 -39.34 -12.88 30.55
N ASP A 126 -40.51 -12.84 29.92
CA ASP A 126 -41.63 -13.78 29.81
C ASP A 126 -42.31 -13.71 28.43
#